data_AF-A0A2I1FBC3-F1
#
_entry.id   AF-A0A2I1FBC3-F1
#
_cell.length_a   1.000
_cell.length_b   1.000
_cell.length_c   1.000
_cell.angle_alpha   90.00
_cell.angle_beta   90.00
_cell.angle_gamma   90.00
#
_symmetry.space_group_name_H-M   'P 1'
#
loop_
_entity.id
_entity.type
_entity.pdbx_description
1 polymer ?
#
loop_
_entity_poly.entity_id
_entity_poly.type
_entity_poly.pdbx_seq_one_letter_code
_entity_poly.pdbx_strand_id
1 'polypeptide(L)'
;MLPDTDVRLPSFALPCGVAGPPPKAASSNAKTKIKKPPRPPNAFILYRRAKQPGIVARHQGITNNEVSKEIGRMWHEEPAEIRMKFQKMADAAKQEHMKKYPEYRYRPR
;
A
#
# COMPACT_ATOMS: atom_id res chain seq x y z
N MET A 1 -18.95 49.27 7.85
CA MET A 1 -19.47 47.99 7.32
C MET A 1 -18.38 47.32 6.50
N LEU A 2 -17.63 46.44 7.15
CA LEU A 2 -16.77 45.36 6.68
C LEU A 2 -16.43 44.61 7.99
N PRO A 3 -16.86 43.37 8.21
CA PRO A 3 -16.58 42.71 9.48
C PRO A 3 -15.10 42.31 9.54
N ASP A 4 -14.39 42.93 10.47
CA ASP A 4 -13.08 42.53 10.97
C ASP A 4 -13.21 41.14 11.59
N THR A 5 -12.92 40.09 10.82
CA THR A 5 -12.80 38.73 11.35
C THR A 5 -11.34 38.35 11.44
N ASP A 6 -10.72 38.83 12.51
CA ASP A 6 -9.54 38.26 13.15
C ASP A 6 -9.78 36.77 13.44
N VAL A 7 -9.38 35.90 12.50
CA VAL A 7 -9.36 34.45 12.75
C VAL A 7 -8.11 34.15 13.56
N ARG A 8 -8.21 34.42 14.87
CA ARG A 8 -7.33 33.89 15.90
C ARG A 8 -7.39 32.36 15.84
N LEU A 9 -6.42 31.75 15.17
CA LEU A 9 -6.21 30.30 15.22
C LEU A 9 -6.08 29.88 16.69
N PRO A 10 -6.88 28.92 17.20
CA PRO A 10 -6.64 28.37 18.51
C PRO A 10 -5.31 27.63 18.48
N SER A 11 -4.32 28.19 19.18
CA SER A 11 -3.05 27.56 19.50
C SER A 11 -3.33 26.33 20.36
N PHE A 12 -3.54 25.18 19.73
CA PHE A 12 -3.55 23.89 20.41
C PHE A 12 -2.10 23.55 20.76
N ALA A 13 -1.69 23.99 21.94
CA ALA A 13 -0.55 23.43 22.65
C ALA A 13 -0.70 21.90 22.68
N LEU A 14 0.21 21.20 21.99
CA LEU A 14 0.38 19.77 22.13
C LEU A 14 1.04 19.51 23.49
N PRO A 15 0.39 18.82 24.44
CA PRO A 15 1.06 18.37 25.64
C PRO A 15 2.08 17.29 25.27
N CYS A 16 3.29 17.44 25.82
CA CYS A 16 4.37 16.48 25.74
C CYS A 16 3.94 15.14 26.37
N GLY A 17 4.24 14.04 25.66
CA GLY A 17 4.51 12.74 26.27
C GLY A 17 3.38 11.71 26.30
N VAL A 18 3.28 10.89 25.23
CA VAL A 18 3.22 9.42 25.38
C VAL A 18 4.02 8.78 24.24
N ALA A 19 4.95 7.91 24.59
CA ALA A 19 5.66 7.07 23.64
C ALA A 19 4.69 6.03 23.06
N GLY A 20 4.16 6.29 21.87
CA GLY A 20 3.48 5.29 21.06
C GLY A 20 4.50 4.51 20.21
N PRO A 21 4.42 3.17 20.09
CA PRO A 21 5.30 2.43 19.20
C PRO A 21 5.13 2.95 17.76
N PRO A 22 6.22 3.05 16.98
CA PRO A 22 6.16 3.59 15.63
C PRO A 22 5.17 2.81 14.77
N PRO A 23 4.51 3.45 13.78
CA PRO A 23 3.72 2.72 12.80
C PRO A 23 4.63 1.66 12.19
N LYS A 24 4.21 0.38 12.27
CA LYS A 24 4.94 -0.76 11.72
C LYS A 24 5.16 -0.50 10.23
N ALA A 25 6.34 0.05 9.94
CA ALA A 25 6.92 0.12 8.62
C ALA A 25 6.74 -1.27 8.00
N ALA A 26 6.18 -1.28 6.79
CA ALA A 26 5.99 -2.48 6.00
C ALA A 26 7.25 -3.35 6.10
N SER A 27 7.04 -4.59 6.52
CA SER A 27 8.07 -5.57 6.86
C SER A 27 9.13 -5.67 5.76
N SER A 28 10.22 -4.90 5.89
CA SER A 28 11.48 -5.16 5.21
C SER A 28 12.18 -6.25 6.00
N ASN A 29 11.73 -7.49 5.80
CA ASN A 29 12.39 -8.70 6.27
C ASN A 29 13.74 -8.84 5.55
N ALA A 30 14.73 -8.06 6.01
CA ALA A 30 16.11 -8.11 5.57
C ALA A 30 16.77 -9.35 6.18
N LYS A 31 16.39 -10.54 5.69
CA LYS A 31 17.13 -11.78 5.94
C LYS A 31 18.07 -12.02 4.76
N THR A 32 19.35 -12.01 5.09
CA THR A 32 20.57 -12.28 4.30
C THR A 32 20.52 -13.58 3.48
N LYS A 33 19.73 -13.59 2.40
CA LYS A 33 19.73 -14.67 1.40
C LYS A 33 19.94 -14.05 0.03
N ILE A 34 20.83 -14.63 -0.76
CA ILE A 34 21.21 -14.22 -2.13
C ILE A 34 20.03 -13.53 -2.81
N LYS A 35 20.20 -12.23 -3.13
CA LYS A 35 19.16 -11.30 -3.59
C LYS A 35 18.59 -11.75 -4.95
N LYS A 36 17.78 -12.80 -4.97
CA LYS A 36 16.99 -13.14 -6.13
C LYS A 36 16.03 -11.97 -6.38
N PRO A 37 15.98 -11.42 -7.61
CA PRO A 37 15.04 -10.37 -7.95
C PRO A 37 13.61 -10.75 -7.50
N PRO A 38 12.92 -9.87 -6.76
CA PRO A 38 11.55 -10.12 -6.33
C PRO A 38 10.61 -10.13 -7.54
N ARG A 39 9.48 -10.81 -7.42
CA ARG A 39 8.49 -10.88 -8.51
C ARG A 39 7.98 -9.47 -8.85
N PRO A 40 7.83 -9.12 -10.13
CA PRO A 40 7.14 -7.88 -10.50
C PRO A 40 5.70 -7.91 -9.96
N PRO A 41 5.20 -6.80 -9.40
CA PRO A 41 3.84 -6.75 -8.86
C PRO A 41 2.82 -6.79 -10.00
N ASN A 42 1.79 -7.62 -9.84
CA ASN A 42 0.64 -7.61 -10.76
C ASN A 42 -0.39 -6.53 -10.35
N ALA A 43 -1.44 -6.34 -11.16
CA ALA A 43 -2.47 -5.33 -10.95
C ALA A 43 -3.15 -5.46 -9.57
N PHE A 44 -3.48 -6.69 -9.18
CA PHE A 44 -4.10 -6.98 -7.89
C PHE A 44 -3.16 -6.70 -6.70
N ILE A 45 -1.87 -6.99 -6.81
CA ILE A 45 -0.88 -6.69 -5.76
C ILE A 45 -0.75 -5.17 -5.57
N LEU A 46 -0.76 -4.40 -6.65
CA LEU A 46 -0.76 -2.93 -6.58
C LEU A 46 -2.04 -2.41 -5.93
N TYR A 47 -3.20 -2.93 -6.33
CA TYR A 47 -4.49 -2.57 -5.73
C TYR A 47 -4.54 -2.90 -4.23
N ARG A 48 -4.11 -4.10 -3.84
CA ARG A 48 -4.04 -4.53 -2.44
C ARG A 48 -3.18 -3.60 -1.61
N ARG A 49 -2.00 -3.21 -2.09
CA ARG A 49 -1.11 -2.28 -1.37
C ARG A 49 -1.78 -0.94 -1.07
N ALA A 50 -2.63 -0.46 -1.99
CA ALA A 50 -3.37 0.78 -1.79
C ALA A 50 -4.54 0.63 -0.79
N LYS A 51 -5.28 -0.48 -0.82
CA LYS A 51 -6.50 -0.66 0.00
C LYS A 51 -6.25 -1.26 1.39
N GLN A 52 -5.26 -2.15 1.51
CA GLN A 52 -4.91 -2.83 2.76
C GLN A 52 -4.74 -1.90 3.98
N PRO A 53 -4.01 -0.77 3.92
CA PRO A 53 -3.87 0.11 5.09
C PRO A 53 -5.21 0.66 5.59
N GLY A 54 -6.15 0.97 4.68
CA GLY A 54 -7.48 1.43 5.05
C GLY A 54 -8.29 0.35 5.78
N ILE A 55 -8.21 -0.90 5.33
CA ILE A 55 -8.92 -2.02 5.96
C ILE A 55 -8.31 -2.35 7.33
N VAL A 56 -6.98 -2.38 7.43
CA VAL A 56 -6.27 -2.61 8.71
C VAL A 56 -6.52 -1.49 9.71
N ALA A 57 -6.64 -0.24 9.25
CA ALA A 57 -6.98 0.89 10.12
C ALA A 57 -8.41 0.79 10.66
N ARG A 58 -9.36 0.31 9.84
CA ARG A 58 -10.77 0.12 10.24
C ARG A 58 -10.98 -1.08 11.15
N HIS A 59 -10.18 -2.14 10.99
CA HIS A 59 -10.29 -3.34 11.79
C HIS A 59 -8.93 -3.71 12.40
N GLN A 60 -8.70 -3.25 13.63
CA GLN A 60 -7.51 -3.61 14.39
C GLN A 60 -7.55 -5.09 14.76
N GLY A 61 -6.53 -5.86 14.36
CA GLY A 61 -6.41 -7.28 14.69
C GLY A 61 -6.95 -8.26 13.66
N ILE A 62 -7.35 -7.81 12.46
CA ILE A 62 -7.76 -8.74 11.40
C ILE A 62 -6.57 -9.52 10.86
N THR A 63 -6.82 -10.78 10.51
CA THR A 63 -5.80 -11.62 9.88
C THR A 63 -5.60 -11.20 8.42
N ASN A 64 -4.38 -11.41 7.91
CA ASN A 64 -4.09 -11.19 6.49
C ASN A 64 -4.99 -12.02 5.56
N ASN A 65 -5.55 -13.12 6.06
CA ASN A 65 -6.48 -13.96 5.32
C ASN A 65 -7.79 -13.22 5.03
N GLU A 66 -8.39 -12.62 6.07
CA GLU A 66 -9.63 -11.85 5.94
C GLU A 66 -9.42 -10.58 5.09
N VAL A 67 -8.28 -9.89 5.26
CA VAL A 67 -7.91 -8.77 4.37
C VAL A 67 -7.87 -9.22 2.91
N SER A 68 -7.30 -10.40 2.63
CA SER A 68 -7.14 -10.88 1.26
C SER A 68 -8.49 -11.25 0.64
N LYS A 69 -9.42 -11.81 1.43
CA LYS A 69 -10.79 -12.10 0.98
C LYS A 69 -11.55 -10.81 0.66
N GLU A 70 -11.49 -9.84 1.57
CA GLU A 70 -12.18 -8.55 1.42
C GLU A 70 -11.69 -7.79 0.17
N ILE A 71 -10.36 -7.64 0.03
CA ILE A 71 -9.75 -6.97 -1.14
C ILE A 71 -10.04 -7.77 -2.42
N GLY A 72 -10.07 -9.10 -2.33
CA GLY A 72 -10.47 -9.96 -3.44
C GLY A 72 -11.87 -9.60 -3.93
N ARG A 73 -12.85 -9.51 -3.02
CA ARG A 73 -14.22 -9.11 -3.37
C ARG A 73 -14.26 -7.71 -3.97
N MET A 74 -13.66 -6.73 -3.29
CA MET A 74 -13.60 -5.34 -3.77
C MET A 74 -13.00 -5.23 -5.17
N TRP A 75 -11.94 -5.99 -5.48
CA TRP A 75 -11.31 -5.96 -6.81
C TRP A 75 -12.24 -6.46 -7.93
N HIS A 76 -13.12 -7.42 -7.64
CA HIS A 76 -14.09 -7.91 -8.61
C HIS A 76 -15.25 -6.91 -8.80
N GLU A 77 -15.63 -6.23 -7.73
CA GLU A 77 -16.69 -5.19 -7.72
C GLU A 77 -16.20 -3.84 -8.26
N GLU A 78 -14.90 -3.58 -8.28
CA GLU A 78 -14.31 -2.31 -8.71
C GLU A 78 -14.53 -2.07 -10.22
N PRO A 79 -14.83 -0.83 -10.64
CA PRO A 79 -15.06 -0.50 -12.04
C PRO A 79 -13.87 -0.87 -12.95
N ALA A 80 -14.21 -1.24 -14.19
CA ALA A 80 -13.24 -1.66 -15.21
C ALA A 80 -12.15 -0.61 -15.45
N GLU A 81 -12.47 0.68 -15.38
CA GLU A 81 -11.52 1.80 -15.52
C GLU A 81 -10.40 1.73 -14.49
N ILE A 82 -10.74 1.46 -13.24
CA ILE A 82 -9.77 1.34 -12.15
C ILE A 82 -8.93 0.07 -12.35
N ARG A 83 -9.57 -1.05 -12.70
CA ARG A 83 -8.86 -2.29 -13.01
C ARG A 83 -7.87 -2.10 -14.16
N MET A 84 -8.27 -1.37 -15.21
CA MET A 84 -7.40 -1.01 -16.33
C MET A 84 -6.24 -0.11 -15.91
N LYS A 85 -6.48 0.87 -15.02
CA LYS A 85 -5.41 1.72 -14.46
C LYS A 85 -4.36 0.87 -13.74
N PHE A 86 -4.78 -0.05 -12.88
CA PHE A 86 -3.87 -0.96 -12.17
C PHE A 86 -3.19 -1.97 -13.11
N GLN A 87 -3.88 -2.41 -14.16
CA GLN A 87 -3.31 -3.25 -15.21
C GLN A 87 -2.18 -2.54 -15.94
N LYS A 88 -2.39 -1.31 -16.41
CA LYS A 88 -1.35 -0.48 -17.06
C LYS A 88 -0.13 -0.29 -16.15
N MET A 89 -0.35 -0.02 -14.87
CA MET A 89 0.74 0.11 -13.89
C MET A 89 1.50 -1.21 -13.69
N ALA A 90 0.81 -2.35 -13.67
CA ALA A 90 1.42 -3.66 -13.57
C ALA A 90 2.25 -4.01 -14.82
N ASP A 91 1.74 -3.67 -16.01
CA ASP A 91 2.46 -3.87 -17.26
C ASP A 91 3.73 -3.01 -17.33
N ALA A 92 3.64 -1.74 -16.89
CA ALA A 92 4.81 -0.87 -16.76
C ALA A 92 5.85 -1.44 -15.77
N ALA A 93 5.40 -1.90 -14.59
CA ALA A 93 6.28 -2.50 -13.59
C ALA A 93 6.92 -3.80 -14.08
N LYS A 94 6.18 -4.60 -14.86
CA LYS A 94 6.70 -5.81 -15.52
C LYS A 94 7.78 -5.45 -16.55
N GLN A 95 7.53 -4.46 -17.40
CA GLN A 95 8.50 -4.00 -18.39
C GLN A 95 9.77 -3.44 -17.73
N GLU A 96 9.63 -2.61 -16.70
CA GLU A 96 10.75 -2.10 -15.93
C GLU A 96 11.56 -3.24 -15.30
N HIS A 97 10.87 -4.23 -14.72
CA HIS A 97 11.51 -5.40 -14.13
C HIS A 97 12.28 -6.22 -15.17
N MET A 98 11.70 -6.44 -16.36
CA MET A 98 12.38 -7.15 -17.46
C MET A 98 13.63 -6.39 -17.94
N LYS A 99 13.58 -5.06 -18.00
CA LYS A 99 14.75 -4.22 -18.34
C LYS A 99 15.84 -4.31 -17.27
N LYS A 100 15.44 -4.26 -16.00
CA LYS A 100 16.36 -4.29 -14.84
C LYS A 100 16.95 -5.68 -14.59
N TYR A 101 16.19 -6.72 -14.90
CA TYR A 101 16.57 -8.12 -14.70
C TYR A 101 16.28 -8.91 -15.98
N PRO A 102 17.09 -8.75 -17.02
CA PRO A 102 16.90 -9.47 -18.30
C PRO A 102 17.02 -10.99 -18.15
N GLU A 103 17.81 -11.47 -17.17
CA GLU A 103 17.94 -12.89 -16.84
C GLU A 103 16.86 -13.39 -15.85
N TYR A 104 15.86 -12.56 -15.53
CA TYR A 104 14.81 -12.95 -14.59
C TYR A 104 13.97 -14.09 -15.16
N ARG A 105 14.03 -15.26 -14.50
CA ARG A 105 13.13 -16.38 -14.76
C ARG A 105 12.47 -16.84 -13.48
N TYR A 106 11.14 -16.90 -13.50
CA TYR A 106 10.38 -17.43 -12.38
C TYR A 106 10.65 -18.93 -12.23
N ARG A 107 11.18 -19.32 -11.07
CA ARG A 107 11.33 -20.73 -10.66
C ARG A 107 10.60 -20.92 -9.32
N PRO A 108 9.39 -21.52 -9.32
CA PRO A 108 8.76 -21.93 -8.07
C PRO A 108 9.65 -22.96 -7.35
N ARG A 109 9.57 -23.00 -6.02
CA ARG A 109 10.32 -23.93 -5.17
C ARG A 109 9.37 -24.98 -4.62
#